data_AF-A0A1K1RRR6-F1
#
_entry.id   AF-A0A1K1RRR6-F1
#
_cell.length_a   1.000
_cell.length_b   1.000
_cell.length_c   1.000
_cell.angle_alpha   90.00
_cell.angle_beta   90.00
_cell.angle_gamma   90.00
#
_symmetry.space_group_name_H-M   'P 1'
#
loop_
_entity.id
_entity.type
_entity.pdbx_description
1 polymer ?
#
loop_
_entity_poly.entity_id
_entity_poly.type
_entity_poly.pdbx_seq_one_letter_code
_entity_poly.pdbx_strand_id
1 'polypeptide(L)'
;MAERGAQLREHIDLSPGPALVLRAIGELLTGSADTAAELAQRAATAAHQARDPEWLLYAHGLHGRAEYLRGNPVDAARWLAEASTIGHEIGYLDPAFFLLDADLAEALVVSANPDKATEVVTEARTRADHLGRPVVLLGLTRAAAQIRAARGEPRQAADDLRAALPAEHPYPLEVARAWFTLGQLERKARRRAAAATALREAHRRFTLAGCTTWRLRTERETTQLEPHNTPLTEVECRIATLVRDGATNQKIATSLHLSVKAVEANLTKIYRKTGTHNRVELAQHLDE
;
A
#
# COMPACT_ATOMS: atom_id res chain seq x y z
N MET A 1 -20.71 -1.64 10.66
CA MET A 1 -20.58 -2.59 11.80
C MET A 1 -19.71 -2.01 12.91
N ALA A 2 -18.51 -1.53 12.60
CA ALA A 2 -17.63 -0.84 13.56
C ALA A 2 -18.33 0.25 14.38
N GLU A 3 -19.06 1.17 13.73
CA GLU A 3 -19.78 2.24 14.44
C GLU A 3 -20.85 1.71 15.40
N ARG A 4 -21.63 0.69 15.00
CA ARG A 4 -22.60 0.05 15.92
C ARG A 4 -21.91 -0.63 17.10
N GLY A 5 -20.75 -1.26 16.87
CA GLY A 5 -19.94 -1.83 17.94
C GLY A 5 -19.41 -0.76 18.90
N ALA A 6 -18.94 0.37 18.36
CA ALA A 6 -18.48 1.50 19.17
C ALA A 6 -19.60 2.07 20.04
N GLN A 7 -20.79 2.28 19.48
CA GLN A 7 -21.98 2.74 20.24
C GLN A 7 -22.33 1.78 21.38
N LEU A 8 -22.27 0.46 21.13
CA LEU A 8 -22.49 -0.54 22.18
C LEU A 8 -21.44 -0.43 23.30
N ARG A 9 -20.16 -0.25 22.96
CA ARG A 9 -19.07 -0.09 23.94
C ARG A 9 -19.21 1.19 24.77
N GLU A 10 -19.64 2.30 24.16
CA GLU A 10 -19.92 3.57 24.88
C GLU A 10 -20.96 3.40 26.01
N HIS A 11 -21.89 2.45 25.88
CA HIS A 11 -22.91 2.20 26.88
C HIS A 11 -22.48 1.29 28.02
N ILE A 12 -21.44 0.47 27.84
CA ILE A 12 -21.07 -0.59 28.80
C ILE A 12 -19.70 -0.39 29.45
N ASP A 13 -18.79 0.34 28.81
CA ASP A 13 -17.44 0.54 29.31
C ASP A 13 -17.30 1.76 30.23
N LEU A 14 -16.40 1.63 31.20
CA LEU A 14 -16.03 2.72 32.10
C LEU A 14 -15.07 3.74 31.45
N SER A 15 -14.46 3.39 30.32
CA SER A 15 -13.52 4.23 29.56
C SER A 15 -13.96 4.31 28.10
N PRO A 16 -13.78 5.46 27.41
CA PRO A 16 -14.10 5.58 25.99
C PRO A 16 -13.11 4.82 25.09
N GLY A 17 -12.01 4.29 25.62
CA GLY A 17 -10.93 3.62 24.87
C GLY A 17 -11.43 2.55 23.88
N PRO A 18 -12.20 1.54 24.32
CA PRO A 18 -12.66 0.47 23.43
C PRO A 18 -13.54 0.96 22.28
N ALA A 19 -14.45 1.91 22.55
CA ALA A 19 -15.29 2.51 21.51
C ALA A 19 -14.45 3.27 20.47
N LEU A 20 -13.45 4.03 20.92
CA LEU A 20 -12.53 4.76 20.05
C LEU A 20 -11.67 3.81 19.20
N VAL A 21 -11.20 2.70 19.77
CA VAL A 21 -10.50 1.63 19.02
C VAL A 21 -11.38 1.07 17.91
N LEU A 22 -12.64 0.75 18.20
CA LEU A 22 -13.57 0.24 17.18
C LEU A 22 -13.84 1.24 16.06
N ARG A 23 -13.97 2.53 16.39
CA ARG A 23 -14.10 3.59 15.36
C ARG A 23 -12.83 3.71 14.52
N ALA A 24 -11.64 3.68 15.14
CA ALA A 24 -10.37 3.73 14.43
C ALA A 24 -10.21 2.56 13.44
N ILE A 25 -10.65 1.35 13.81
CA ILE A 25 -10.71 0.21 12.88
C ILE A 25 -11.62 0.51 11.69
N GLY A 26 -12.81 1.07 11.94
CA GLY A 26 -13.76 1.45 10.89
C GLY A 26 -13.15 2.43 9.88
N GLU A 27 -12.45 3.45 10.37
CA GLU A 27 -11.76 4.45 9.55
C GLU A 27 -10.58 3.86 8.76
N LEU A 28 -9.75 3.01 9.38
CA LEU A 28 -8.64 2.35 8.68
C LEU A 28 -9.11 1.50 7.50
N LEU A 29 -10.22 0.80 7.68
CA LEU A 29 -10.78 -0.08 6.67
C LEU A 29 -11.49 0.73 5.59
N THR A 30 -12.46 1.56 5.99
CA THR A 30 -13.47 2.10 5.06
C THR A 30 -13.43 3.62 4.88
N GLY A 31 -12.75 4.33 5.77
CA GLY A 31 -12.74 5.80 5.86
C GLY A 31 -11.37 6.41 5.60
N SER A 32 -10.88 7.22 6.54
CA SER A 32 -9.64 8.00 6.41
C SER A 32 -8.53 7.53 7.35
N ALA A 33 -7.30 7.44 6.82
CA ALA A 33 -6.12 7.18 7.65
C ALA A 33 -5.84 8.32 8.66
N ASP A 34 -6.19 9.57 8.32
CA ASP A 34 -6.00 10.71 9.24
C ASP A 34 -6.96 10.60 10.43
N THR A 35 -8.25 10.37 10.17
CA THR A 35 -9.26 10.19 11.22
C THR A 35 -8.99 8.95 12.07
N ALA A 36 -8.50 7.87 11.46
CA ALA A 36 -8.04 6.70 12.18
C ALA A 36 -6.90 7.02 13.17
N ALA A 37 -5.89 7.80 12.76
CA ALA A 37 -4.78 8.20 13.61
C ALA A 37 -5.28 9.03 14.81
N GLU A 38 -6.15 10.02 14.56
CA GLU A 38 -6.73 10.85 15.62
C GLU A 38 -7.53 10.03 16.65
N LEU A 39 -8.38 9.10 16.17
CA LEU A 39 -9.16 8.22 17.03
C LEU A 39 -8.26 7.27 17.83
N ALA A 40 -7.24 6.69 17.21
CA ALA A 40 -6.29 5.80 17.87
C ALA A 40 -5.46 6.54 18.93
N GLN A 41 -5.05 7.78 18.67
CA GLN A 41 -4.37 8.62 19.66
C GLN A 41 -5.25 8.91 20.87
N ARG A 42 -6.52 9.28 20.65
CA ARG A 42 -7.48 9.49 21.74
C ARG A 42 -7.76 8.20 22.52
N ALA A 43 -7.84 7.06 21.83
CA ALA A 43 -7.99 5.76 22.45
C ALA A 43 -6.80 5.43 23.36
N ALA A 44 -5.57 5.70 22.89
CA ALA A 44 -4.35 5.48 23.67
C ALA A 44 -4.33 6.34 24.94
N THR A 45 -4.69 7.62 24.84
CA THR A 45 -4.81 8.50 26.01
C THR A 45 -5.85 7.97 27.01
N ALA A 46 -7.02 7.51 26.53
CA ALA A 46 -8.07 6.97 27.40
C ALA A 46 -7.65 5.65 28.08
N ALA A 47 -7.02 4.75 27.33
CA ALA A 47 -6.51 3.48 27.85
C ALA A 47 -5.41 3.69 28.90
N HIS A 48 -4.51 4.63 28.66
CA HIS A 48 -3.47 4.99 29.62
C HIS A 48 -4.05 5.55 30.93
N GLN A 49 -5.03 6.45 30.86
CA GLN A 49 -5.73 6.99 32.03
C GLN A 49 -6.48 5.91 32.81
N ALA A 50 -7.08 4.94 32.10
CA ALA A 50 -7.77 3.81 32.69
C ALA A 50 -6.81 2.72 33.21
N ARG A 51 -5.50 2.84 32.97
CA ARG A 51 -4.47 1.81 33.25
C ARG A 51 -4.83 0.47 32.62
N ASP A 52 -5.26 0.53 31.37
CA ASP A 52 -5.72 -0.62 30.60
C ASP A 52 -4.72 -0.96 29.48
N PRO A 53 -3.75 -1.85 29.75
CA PRO A 53 -2.66 -2.12 28.81
C PRO A 53 -3.13 -2.88 27.57
N GLU A 54 -4.22 -3.66 27.65
CA GLU A 54 -4.76 -4.37 26.48
C GLU A 54 -5.31 -3.36 25.46
N TRP A 55 -6.15 -2.41 25.90
CA TRP A 55 -6.68 -1.41 24.97
C TRP A 55 -5.62 -0.41 24.51
N LEU A 56 -4.57 -0.19 25.31
CA LEU A 56 -3.41 0.60 24.88
C LEU A 56 -2.64 -0.10 23.76
N LEU A 57 -2.43 -1.42 23.84
CA LEU A 57 -1.84 -2.24 22.78
C LEU A 57 -2.60 -2.05 21.45
N TYR A 58 -3.93 -2.20 21.46
CA TYR A 58 -4.72 -2.03 20.23
C TYR A 58 -4.66 -0.59 19.70
N ALA A 59 -4.75 0.40 20.58
CA ALA A 59 -4.67 1.80 20.20
C ALA A 59 -3.34 2.12 19.50
N HIS A 60 -2.20 1.70 20.07
CA HIS A 60 -0.89 1.90 19.44
C HIS A 60 -0.76 1.13 18.12
N GLY A 61 -1.22 -0.11 18.05
CA GLY A 61 -1.16 -0.89 16.80
C GLY A 61 -1.97 -0.26 15.66
N LEU A 62 -3.16 0.25 15.97
CA LEU A 62 -4.00 0.96 14.99
C LEU A 62 -3.41 2.30 14.61
N HIS A 63 -2.82 3.04 15.56
CA HIS A 63 -2.12 4.28 15.27
C HIS A 63 -0.94 4.04 14.31
N GLY A 64 -0.16 2.98 14.55
CA GLY A 64 0.95 2.61 13.68
C GLY A 64 0.51 2.23 12.26
N ARG A 65 -0.61 1.50 12.11
CA ARG A 65 -1.22 1.20 10.80
C ARG A 65 -1.70 2.47 10.09
N ALA A 66 -2.27 3.41 10.83
CA ALA A 66 -2.70 4.69 10.28
C ALA A 66 -1.50 5.48 9.74
N GLU A 67 -0.43 5.60 10.52
CA GLU A 67 0.80 6.27 10.08
C GLU A 67 1.44 5.59 8.85
N TYR A 68 1.39 4.26 8.77
CA TYR A 68 1.86 3.54 7.60
C TYR A 68 1.06 3.90 6.33
N LEU A 69 -0.25 4.08 6.46
CA LEU A 69 -1.13 4.49 5.37
C LEU A 69 -0.98 5.96 4.98
N ARG A 70 -0.66 6.83 5.95
CA ARG A 70 -0.35 8.25 5.75
C ARG A 70 1.01 8.48 5.08
N GLY A 71 1.87 7.47 5.07
CA GLY A 71 3.21 7.56 4.47
C GLY A 71 4.27 8.04 5.47
N ASN A 72 4.05 7.84 6.77
CA ASN A 72 4.96 8.20 7.86
C ASN A 72 5.60 6.92 8.45
N PRO A 73 6.54 6.28 7.73
CA PRO A 73 7.03 4.93 8.09
C PRO A 73 7.81 4.88 9.41
N VAL A 74 8.46 5.98 9.80
CA VAL A 74 9.21 6.06 11.07
C VAL A 74 8.24 6.04 12.26
N ASP A 75 7.20 6.87 12.23
CA ASP A 75 6.16 6.87 13.27
C ASP A 75 5.35 5.57 13.28
N ALA A 76 5.08 5.01 12.10
CA ALA A 76 4.46 3.69 12.01
C ALA A 76 5.28 2.63 12.75
N ALA A 77 6.59 2.54 12.46
CA ALA A 77 7.47 1.58 13.11
C ALA A 77 7.54 1.79 14.63
N ARG A 78 7.60 3.05 15.08
CA ARG A 78 7.61 3.41 16.50
C ARG A 78 6.35 2.92 17.22
N TRP A 79 5.16 3.31 16.74
CA TRP A 79 3.90 2.91 17.38
C TRP A 79 3.66 1.40 17.34
N LEU A 80 4.01 0.72 16.24
CA LEU A 80 3.88 -0.74 16.13
C LEU A 80 4.87 -1.46 17.06
N ALA A 81 6.07 -0.91 17.27
CA ALA A 81 7.03 -1.44 18.23
C ALA A 81 6.55 -1.27 19.67
N GLU A 82 6.03 -0.08 20.03
CA GLU A 82 5.42 0.16 21.34
C GLU A 82 4.26 -0.79 21.61
N ALA A 83 3.37 -1.00 20.62
CA ALA A 83 2.32 -2.00 20.70
C ALA A 83 2.88 -3.41 20.94
N SER A 84 3.90 -3.82 20.19
CA SER A 84 4.53 -5.14 20.36
C SER A 84 5.10 -5.32 21.76
N THR A 85 5.79 -4.31 22.32
CA THR A 85 6.31 -4.32 23.69
C THR A 85 5.19 -4.54 24.71
N ILE A 86 4.10 -3.76 24.63
CA ILE A 86 2.96 -3.89 25.55
C ILE A 86 2.36 -5.29 25.46
N GLY A 87 2.20 -5.84 24.25
CA GLY A 87 1.70 -7.20 24.04
C GLY A 87 2.54 -8.25 24.75
N HIS A 88 3.86 -8.16 24.67
CA HIS A 88 4.76 -9.06 25.39
C HIS A 88 4.65 -8.90 26.92
N GLU A 89 4.57 -7.67 27.42
CA GLU A 89 4.45 -7.38 28.86
C GLU A 89 3.17 -7.95 29.48
N ILE A 90 2.05 -7.95 28.74
CA ILE A 90 0.78 -8.53 29.19
C ILE A 90 0.63 -10.03 28.85
N GLY A 91 1.66 -10.67 28.29
CA GLY A 91 1.67 -12.09 27.98
C GLY A 91 0.92 -12.49 26.70
N TYR A 92 0.60 -11.54 25.84
CA TYR A 92 -0.05 -11.79 24.54
C TYR A 92 0.99 -12.21 23.50
N LEU A 93 1.45 -13.46 23.63
CA LEU A 93 2.54 -14.02 22.82
C LEU A 93 2.07 -14.71 21.53
N ASP A 94 0.77 -14.96 21.37
CA ASP A 94 0.22 -15.59 20.17
C ASP A 94 0.17 -14.57 19.01
N PRO A 95 0.95 -14.74 17.93
CA PRO A 95 1.01 -13.77 16.83
C PRO A 95 -0.31 -13.67 16.04
N ALA A 96 -1.22 -14.64 16.19
CA ALA A 96 -2.53 -14.61 15.54
C ALA A 96 -3.55 -13.75 16.28
N PHE A 97 -3.29 -13.42 17.55
CA PHE A 97 -4.20 -12.62 18.36
C PHE A 97 -4.37 -11.21 17.80
N PHE A 98 -3.26 -10.60 17.40
CA PHE A 98 -3.24 -9.35 16.68
C PHE A 98 -2.10 -9.37 15.66
N LEU A 99 -2.45 -9.36 14.38
CA LEU A 99 -1.52 -9.52 13.24
C LEU A 99 -0.60 -8.29 13.05
N LEU A 100 0.21 -8.01 14.07
CA LEU A 100 1.04 -6.81 14.19
C LEU A 100 2.44 -7.02 13.60
N ASP A 101 3.00 -8.22 13.75
CA ASP A 101 4.41 -8.50 13.44
C ASP A 101 4.78 -8.17 11.99
N ALA A 102 3.91 -8.53 11.03
CA ALA A 102 4.12 -8.22 9.62
C ALA A 102 4.10 -6.70 9.36
N ASP A 103 3.15 -5.99 9.96
CA ASP A 103 3.02 -4.53 9.80
C ASP A 103 4.25 -3.81 10.37
N LEU A 104 4.72 -4.24 11.55
CA LEU A 104 5.93 -3.72 12.18
C LEU A 104 7.14 -3.96 11.27
N ALA A 105 7.33 -5.18 10.77
CA ALA A 105 8.45 -5.51 9.89
C ALA A 105 8.42 -4.67 8.60
N GLU A 106 7.25 -4.47 7.99
CA GLU A 106 7.11 -3.61 6.80
C GLU A 106 7.44 -2.14 7.09
N ALA A 107 6.95 -1.61 8.21
CA ALA A 107 7.27 -0.25 8.62
C ALA A 107 8.77 -0.08 8.87
N LEU A 108 9.42 -1.09 9.47
CA LEU A 108 10.88 -1.13 9.66
C LEU A 108 11.63 -1.16 8.34
N VAL A 109 11.20 -1.97 7.36
CA VAL A 109 11.84 -1.99 6.02
C VAL A 109 11.72 -0.64 5.33
N VAL A 110 10.54 -0.03 5.32
CA VAL A 110 10.31 1.26 4.66
C VAL A 110 11.05 2.41 5.36
N SER A 111 11.27 2.30 6.67
CA SER A 111 12.08 3.24 7.47
C SER A 111 13.58 2.94 7.49
N ALA A 112 14.07 2.08 6.59
CA ALA A 112 15.48 1.71 6.43
C ALA A 112 16.11 0.92 7.60
N ASN A 113 15.32 0.07 8.27
CA ASN A 113 15.76 -0.83 9.34
C ASN A 113 15.51 -2.33 9.00
N PRO A 114 16.05 -2.87 7.89
CA PRO A 114 15.77 -4.24 7.44
C PRO A 114 16.31 -5.33 8.39
N ASP A 115 17.33 -5.04 9.18
CA ASP A 115 17.89 -6.01 10.13
C ASP A 115 16.94 -6.21 11.32
N LYS A 116 16.42 -5.12 11.89
CA LYS A 116 15.38 -5.20 12.93
C LYS A 116 14.10 -5.86 12.39
N ALA A 117 13.74 -5.59 11.14
CA ALA A 117 12.62 -6.28 10.49
C ALA A 117 12.86 -7.80 10.38
N THR A 118 14.11 -8.22 10.14
CA THR A 118 14.49 -9.64 10.08
C THR A 118 14.29 -10.32 11.44
N GLU A 119 14.69 -9.66 12.54
CA GLU A 119 14.47 -10.15 13.90
C GLU A 119 12.98 -10.38 14.17
N VAL A 120 12.15 -9.35 13.92
CA VAL A 120 10.69 -9.42 14.12
C VAL A 120 10.06 -10.58 13.35
N VAL A 121 10.40 -10.72 12.05
CA VAL A 121 9.86 -11.81 11.21
C VAL A 121 10.32 -13.18 11.72
N THR A 122 11.58 -13.31 12.14
CA THR A 122 12.15 -14.59 12.59
C THR A 122 11.51 -15.05 13.90
N GLU A 123 11.36 -14.13 14.87
CA GLU A 123 10.72 -14.42 16.14
C GLU A 123 9.24 -14.75 15.96
N ALA A 124 8.51 -13.94 15.20
CA ALA A 124 7.08 -14.16 14.94
C ALA A 124 6.84 -15.49 14.21
N ARG A 125 7.71 -15.85 13.26
CA ARG A 125 7.62 -17.13 12.56
C ARG A 125 7.88 -18.31 13.50
N THR A 126 8.88 -18.20 14.36
CA THR A 126 9.18 -19.23 15.37
C THR A 126 7.99 -19.46 16.29
N ARG A 127 7.35 -18.39 16.78
CA ARG A 127 6.13 -18.47 17.60
C ARG A 127 4.97 -19.08 16.81
N ALA A 128 4.78 -18.66 15.57
CA ALA A 128 3.70 -19.16 14.71
C ALA A 128 3.83 -20.66 14.42
N ASP A 129 5.04 -21.13 14.11
CA ASP A 129 5.31 -22.54 13.84
C ASP A 129 5.11 -23.38 15.12
N HIS A 130 5.60 -22.91 16.27
CA HIS A 130 5.42 -23.60 17.55
C HIS A 130 3.95 -23.71 17.98
N LEU A 131 3.16 -22.66 17.75
CA LEU A 131 1.75 -22.60 18.13
C LEU A 131 0.80 -23.13 17.03
N GLY A 132 1.32 -23.50 15.86
CA GLY A 132 0.50 -23.92 14.72
C GLY A 132 -0.46 -22.82 14.24
N ARG A 133 0.08 -21.63 13.94
CA ARG A 133 -0.68 -20.44 13.48
C ARG A 133 -0.43 -20.16 11.98
N PRO A 134 -0.96 -20.99 11.06
CA PRO A 134 -0.72 -20.79 9.63
C PRO A 134 -1.24 -19.45 9.10
N VAL A 135 -2.23 -18.89 9.78
CA VAL A 135 -2.90 -17.64 9.41
C VAL A 135 -1.99 -16.40 9.42
N VAL A 136 -0.84 -16.45 10.10
CA VAL A 136 0.11 -15.33 10.14
C VAL A 136 1.17 -15.42 9.02
N LEU A 137 1.35 -16.60 8.42
CA LEU A 137 2.50 -16.90 7.57
C LEU A 137 2.53 -16.08 6.28
N LEU A 138 1.37 -15.74 5.70
CA LEU A 138 1.31 -14.92 4.50
C LEU A 138 1.84 -13.50 4.76
N GLY A 139 1.44 -12.89 5.88
CA GLY A 139 1.94 -11.57 6.30
C GLY A 139 3.45 -11.59 6.53
N LEU A 140 3.96 -12.61 7.22
CA LEU A 140 5.40 -12.76 7.47
C LEU A 140 6.20 -13.00 6.17
N THR A 141 5.66 -13.80 5.25
CA THR A 141 6.28 -14.05 3.92
C THR A 141 6.37 -12.76 3.11
N ARG A 142 5.31 -11.95 3.16
CA ARG A 142 5.24 -10.64 2.50
C ARG A 142 6.27 -9.67 3.05
N ALA A 143 6.40 -9.57 4.38
CA ALA A 143 7.44 -8.78 5.03
C ALA A 143 8.85 -9.27 4.67
N ALA A 144 9.08 -10.58 4.69
CA ALA A 144 10.37 -11.19 4.30
C ALA A 144 10.75 -10.86 2.84
N ALA A 145 9.79 -10.84 1.92
CA ALA A 145 10.03 -10.45 0.54
C ALA A 145 10.45 -8.97 0.43
N GLN A 146 9.85 -8.07 1.22
CA GLN A 146 10.27 -6.67 1.27
C GLN A 146 11.69 -6.50 1.83
N ILE A 147 12.06 -7.25 2.87
CA ILE A 147 13.42 -7.28 3.43
C ILE A 147 14.42 -7.70 2.35
N ARG A 148 14.15 -8.80 1.64
CA ARG A 148 15.02 -9.29 0.55
C ARG A 148 15.17 -8.27 -0.57
N ALA A 149 14.08 -7.60 -0.96
CA ALA A 149 14.14 -6.54 -1.96
C ALA A 149 14.95 -5.32 -1.49
N ALA A 150 14.86 -4.96 -0.21
CA ALA A 150 15.68 -3.90 0.38
C ALA A 150 17.18 -4.24 0.37
N ARG A 151 17.52 -5.54 0.43
CA ARG A 151 18.89 -6.07 0.30
C ARG A 151 19.37 -6.23 -1.15
N GLY A 152 18.62 -5.76 -2.14
CA GLY A 152 19.05 -5.71 -3.54
C GLY A 152 18.58 -6.88 -4.42
N GLU A 153 17.68 -7.73 -3.93
CA GLU A 153 17.17 -8.90 -4.66
C GLU A 153 15.66 -8.81 -4.99
N PRO A 154 15.17 -7.71 -5.64
CA PRO A 154 13.73 -7.52 -5.84
C PRO A 154 13.09 -8.52 -6.81
N ARG A 155 13.85 -9.09 -7.75
CA ARG A 155 13.35 -10.12 -8.68
C ARG A 155 13.03 -11.42 -7.95
N GLN A 156 13.99 -11.93 -7.19
CA GLN A 156 13.79 -13.16 -6.42
C GLN A 156 12.71 -12.97 -5.36
N ALA A 157 12.69 -11.83 -4.67
CA ALA A 157 11.63 -11.51 -3.72
C ALA A 157 10.22 -11.55 -4.34
N ALA A 158 10.07 -11.02 -5.56
CA ALA A 158 8.80 -11.04 -6.27
C ALA A 158 8.42 -12.45 -6.75
N ASP A 159 9.39 -13.23 -7.21
CA ASP A 159 9.17 -14.61 -7.66
C ASP A 159 8.76 -15.52 -6.49
N ASP A 160 9.42 -15.39 -5.34
CA ASP A 160 9.09 -16.12 -4.11
C ASP A 160 7.70 -15.73 -3.58
N LEU A 161 7.38 -14.44 -3.50
CA LEU A 161 6.06 -13.99 -3.03
C LEU A 161 4.95 -14.44 -3.98
N ARG A 162 5.18 -14.42 -5.30
CA ARG A 162 4.22 -14.93 -6.29
C ARG A 162 3.94 -16.42 -6.08
N ALA A 163 4.97 -17.22 -5.83
CA ALA A 163 4.82 -18.65 -5.58
C ALA A 163 4.09 -18.94 -4.27
N ALA A 164 4.21 -18.06 -3.27
CA ALA A 164 3.59 -18.20 -1.97
C ALA A 164 2.16 -17.63 -1.87
N LEU A 165 1.66 -16.96 -2.91
CA LEU A 165 0.32 -16.37 -2.91
C LEU A 165 -0.77 -17.46 -2.91
N PRO A 166 -1.61 -17.56 -1.86
CA PRO A 166 -2.73 -18.48 -1.88
C PRO A 166 -3.91 -17.90 -2.67
N ALA A 167 -4.82 -18.77 -3.11
CA ALA A 167 -6.07 -18.35 -3.72
C ALA A 167 -6.97 -17.62 -2.70
N GLU A 168 -7.01 -18.12 -1.47
CA GLU A 168 -7.85 -17.63 -0.38
C GLU A 168 -7.08 -17.59 0.95
N HIS A 169 -7.58 -16.80 1.89
CA HIS A 169 -7.04 -16.66 3.23
C HIS A 169 -8.17 -16.34 4.22
N PRO A 170 -8.15 -16.84 5.46
CA PRO A 170 -9.16 -16.53 6.47
C PRO A 170 -9.33 -15.02 6.74
N TYR A 171 -8.27 -14.24 6.53
CA TYR A 171 -8.31 -12.79 6.49
C TYR A 171 -8.13 -12.32 5.04
N PRO A 172 -9.21 -11.94 4.32
CA PRO A 172 -9.15 -11.58 2.90
C PRO A 172 -8.18 -10.44 2.57
N LEU A 173 -7.93 -9.54 3.54
CA LEU A 173 -7.00 -8.43 3.37
C LEU A 173 -5.55 -8.87 3.23
N GLU A 174 -5.15 -10.01 3.81
CA GLU A 174 -3.77 -10.49 3.67
C GLU A 174 -3.45 -10.85 2.22
N VAL A 175 -4.39 -11.46 1.49
CA VAL A 175 -4.21 -11.74 0.05
C VAL A 175 -4.14 -10.43 -0.74
N ALA A 176 -5.02 -9.47 -0.44
CA ALA A 176 -5.03 -8.16 -1.10
C ALA A 176 -3.70 -7.42 -0.91
N ARG A 177 -3.18 -7.41 0.32
CA ARG A 177 -1.89 -6.81 0.67
C ARG A 177 -0.72 -7.56 0.03
N ALA A 178 -0.77 -8.88 -0.09
CA ALA A 178 0.25 -9.66 -0.78
C ALA A 178 0.31 -9.35 -2.28
N TRP A 179 -0.82 -9.19 -2.95
CA TRP A 179 -0.85 -8.69 -4.34
C TRP A 179 -0.29 -7.27 -4.46
N PHE A 180 -0.62 -6.38 -3.52
CA PHE A 180 -0.11 -5.02 -3.50
C PHE A 180 1.42 -5.00 -3.33
N THR A 181 1.95 -5.74 -2.36
CA THR A 181 3.40 -5.90 -2.17
C THR A 181 4.06 -6.53 -3.39
N LEU A 182 3.47 -7.54 -4.01
CA LEU A 182 3.99 -8.12 -5.25
C LEU A 182 4.10 -7.07 -6.36
N GLY A 183 3.10 -6.18 -6.51
CA GLY A 183 3.14 -5.06 -7.45
C GLY A 183 4.32 -4.11 -7.19
N GLN A 184 4.57 -3.77 -5.93
CA GLN A 184 5.72 -2.95 -5.52
C GLN A 184 7.06 -3.64 -5.81
N LEU A 185 7.17 -4.93 -5.53
CA LEU A 185 8.38 -5.73 -5.79
C LEU A 185 8.66 -5.85 -7.29
N GLU A 186 7.64 -6.14 -8.09
CA GLU A 186 7.73 -6.21 -9.55
C GLU A 186 8.12 -4.86 -10.18
N ARG A 187 7.64 -3.75 -9.61
CA ARG A 187 8.08 -2.40 -10.00
C ARG A 187 9.56 -2.21 -9.70
N LYS A 188 10.03 -2.55 -8.48
CA LYS A 188 11.46 -2.50 -8.11
C LYS A 188 12.32 -3.41 -8.99
N ALA A 189 11.77 -4.56 -9.42
CA ALA A 189 12.38 -5.51 -10.34
C ALA A 189 12.40 -5.04 -11.82
N ARG A 190 11.83 -3.87 -12.12
CA ARG A 190 11.65 -3.29 -13.46
C ARG A 190 10.78 -4.12 -14.41
N ARG A 191 9.86 -4.92 -13.86
CA ARG A 191 8.91 -5.76 -14.61
C ARG A 191 7.54 -5.08 -14.67
N ARG A 192 7.44 -4.00 -15.46
CA ARG A 192 6.28 -3.08 -15.46
C ARG A 192 4.93 -3.77 -15.71
N ALA A 193 4.85 -4.69 -16.67
CA ALA A 193 3.60 -5.38 -17.01
C ALA A 193 3.11 -6.29 -15.86
N ALA A 194 4.03 -7.01 -15.21
CA ALA A 194 3.73 -7.83 -14.05
C ALA A 194 3.33 -6.97 -12.83
N ALA A 195 4.01 -5.84 -12.62
CA ALA A 195 3.65 -4.88 -11.59
C ALA A 195 2.22 -4.34 -11.77
N ALA A 196 1.87 -3.91 -12.99
CA ALA A 196 0.52 -3.43 -13.29
C ALA A 196 -0.55 -4.52 -13.09
N THR A 197 -0.25 -5.76 -13.47
CA THR A 197 -1.16 -6.91 -13.26
C THR A 197 -1.39 -7.16 -11.77
N ALA A 198 -0.33 -7.19 -10.96
CA ALA A 198 -0.44 -7.40 -9.52
C ALA A 198 -1.19 -6.26 -8.80
N LEU A 199 -0.92 -5.00 -9.16
CA LEU A 199 -1.62 -3.85 -8.58
C LEU A 199 -3.11 -3.82 -8.96
N ARG A 200 -3.48 -4.18 -10.20
CA ARG A 200 -4.91 -4.31 -10.57
C ARG A 200 -5.61 -5.39 -9.76
N GLU A 201 -4.94 -6.51 -9.50
CA GLU A 201 -5.51 -7.62 -8.75
C GLU A 201 -5.62 -7.30 -7.24
N ALA A 202 -4.70 -6.49 -6.70
CA ALA A 202 -4.81 -5.88 -5.39
C ALA A 202 -6.00 -4.90 -5.32
N HIS A 203 -6.12 -4.00 -6.31
CA HIS A 203 -7.21 -3.02 -6.39
C HIS A 203 -8.58 -3.70 -6.42
N ARG A 204 -8.73 -4.76 -7.22
CA ARG A 204 -9.96 -5.57 -7.28
C ARG A 204 -10.31 -6.16 -5.92
N ARG A 205 -9.34 -6.72 -5.20
CA ARG A 205 -9.56 -7.29 -3.86
C ARG A 205 -9.91 -6.25 -2.81
N PHE A 206 -9.20 -5.11 -2.78
CA PHE A 206 -9.54 -4.04 -1.86
C PHE A 206 -10.93 -3.47 -2.13
N THR A 207 -11.34 -3.39 -3.40
CA THR A 207 -12.69 -2.99 -3.78
C THR A 207 -13.74 -3.99 -3.26
N LEU A 208 -13.53 -5.29 -3.48
CA LEU A 208 -14.44 -6.34 -2.99
C LEU A 208 -14.53 -6.36 -1.46
N ALA A 209 -13.42 -6.07 -0.77
CA ALA A 209 -13.37 -5.99 0.69
C ALA A 209 -13.87 -4.65 1.27
N GLY A 210 -14.29 -3.69 0.42
CA GLY A 210 -14.72 -2.36 0.85
C GLY A 210 -13.61 -1.52 1.48
N CYS A 211 -12.34 -1.83 1.22
CA CYS A 211 -11.19 -1.19 1.86
C CYS A 211 -10.74 0.08 1.14
N THR A 212 -11.44 1.18 1.35
CA THR A 212 -11.28 2.46 0.62
C THR A 212 -9.85 2.98 0.65
N THR A 213 -9.21 3.07 1.82
CA THR A 213 -7.87 3.66 1.96
C THR A 213 -6.82 2.88 1.17
N TRP A 214 -6.87 1.55 1.26
CA TRP A 214 -5.97 0.67 0.50
C TRP A 214 -6.27 0.69 -1.00
N ARG A 215 -7.55 0.77 -1.39
CA ARG A 215 -7.96 0.92 -2.79
C ARG A 215 -7.37 2.19 -3.39
N LEU A 216 -7.56 3.34 -2.75
CA LEU A 216 -7.03 4.64 -3.20
C LEU A 216 -5.50 4.64 -3.27
N ARG A 217 -4.82 4.02 -2.29
CA ARG A 217 -3.36 3.87 -2.32
C ARG A 217 -2.89 3.04 -3.52
N THR A 218 -3.56 1.92 -3.79
CA THR A 218 -3.25 1.05 -4.93
C THR A 218 -3.49 1.75 -6.26
N GLU A 219 -4.56 2.53 -6.35
CA GLU A 219 -4.92 3.35 -7.52
C GLU A 219 -3.80 4.34 -7.85
N ARG A 220 -3.32 5.10 -6.86
CA ARG A 220 -2.17 6.02 -7.01
C ARG A 220 -0.91 5.33 -7.53
N GLU A 221 -0.59 4.13 -7.02
CA GLU A 221 0.58 3.38 -7.49
C GLU A 221 0.39 2.83 -8.90
N THR A 222 -0.83 2.44 -9.27
CA THR A 222 -1.18 1.96 -10.61
C THR A 222 -1.08 3.09 -11.63
N THR A 223 -1.61 4.28 -11.32
CA THR A 223 -1.51 5.48 -12.18
C THR A 223 -0.05 5.81 -12.54
N GLN A 224 0.89 5.65 -11.60
CA GLN A 224 2.32 5.87 -11.86
C GLN A 224 2.94 4.81 -12.80
N LEU A 225 2.34 3.63 -12.88
CA LEU A 225 2.72 2.56 -13.81
C LEU A 225 2.02 2.64 -15.17
N GLU A 226 1.07 3.54 -15.33
CA GLU A 226 0.37 3.74 -16.59
C GLU A 226 0.97 4.96 -17.30
N PRO A 227 1.57 4.78 -18.49
CA PRO A 227 2.15 5.91 -19.21
C PRO A 227 1.09 6.96 -19.58
N HIS A 228 -0.19 6.57 -19.67
CA HIS A 228 -1.37 7.34 -20.04
C HIS A 228 -1.67 8.57 -19.16
N ASN A 229 -1.00 8.68 -18.01
CA ASN A 229 -1.17 9.77 -17.04
C ASN A 229 0.12 10.56 -16.80
N THR A 230 1.13 10.37 -17.66
CA THR A 230 2.33 11.22 -17.59
C THR A 230 2.05 12.49 -18.36
N PRO A 231 2.15 13.69 -17.75
CA PRO A 231 1.98 14.92 -18.49
C PRO A 231 2.93 14.96 -19.69
N LEU A 232 2.42 15.47 -20.80
CA LEU A 232 3.24 15.76 -21.95
C LEU A 232 4.28 16.82 -21.55
N THR A 233 5.52 16.61 -21.95
CA THR A 233 6.56 17.64 -21.84
C THR A 233 6.21 18.81 -22.74
N GLU A 234 6.82 19.98 -22.52
CA GLU A 234 6.54 21.15 -23.35
C GLU A 234 6.73 20.90 -24.85
N VAL A 235 7.77 20.13 -25.22
CA VAL A 235 8.03 19.72 -26.61
C VAL A 235 6.95 18.76 -27.12
N GLU A 236 6.52 17.80 -26.30
CA GLU A 236 5.46 16.86 -26.67
C GLU A 236 4.09 17.57 -26.82
N CYS A 237 3.78 18.56 -25.98
CA CYS A 237 2.61 19.42 -26.14
C CYS A 237 2.64 20.15 -27.47
N ARG A 238 3.77 20.80 -27.82
CA ARG A 238 3.91 21.51 -29.10
C ARG A 238 3.73 20.58 -30.30
N ILE A 239 4.27 19.35 -30.22
CA ILE A 239 4.07 18.32 -31.25
C ILE A 239 2.59 17.94 -31.33
N ALA A 240 1.93 17.66 -30.20
CA ALA A 240 0.52 17.28 -30.12
C ALA A 240 -0.41 18.37 -30.69
N THR A 241 -0.16 19.65 -30.37
CA THR A 241 -0.88 20.80 -30.95
C THR A 241 -0.75 20.84 -32.47
N LEU A 242 0.48 20.72 -33.01
CA LEU A 242 0.69 20.69 -34.45
C LEU A 242 0.06 19.44 -35.11
N VAL A 243 -0.05 18.33 -34.38
CA VAL A 243 -0.77 17.15 -34.87
C VAL A 243 -2.25 17.42 -35.05
N ARG A 244 -2.88 18.00 -34.02
CA ARG A 244 -4.28 18.43 -34.01
C ARG A 244 -4.56 19.41 -35.15
N ASP A 245 -3.65 20.36 -35.38
CA ASP A 245 -3.75 21.34 -36.47
C ASP A 245 -3.45 20.73 -37.88
N GLY A 246 -3.25 19.41 -37.98
CA GLY A 246 -3.09 18.68 -39.25
C GLY A 246 -1.69 18.71 -39.86
N ALA A 247 -0.64 19.14 -39.12
CA ALA A 247 0.71 19.27 -39.68
C ALA A 247 1.43 17.92 -39.86
N THR A 248 1.94 17.63 -41.05
CA THR A 248 2.72 16.40 -41.30
C THR A 248 3.99 16.34 -40.46
N ASN A 249 4.57 15.15 -40.26
CA ASN A 249 5.82 14.99 -39.50
C ASN A 249 6.95 15.87 -40.07
N GLN A 250 6.98 16.07 -41.39
CA GLN A 250 7.91 16.98 -42.08
C GLN A 250 7.71 18.43 -41.62
N LYS A 251 6.46 18.92 -41.59
CA LYS A 251 6.14 20.28 -41.14
C LYS A 251 6.45 20.46 -39.66
N ILE A 252 6.11 19.48 -38.81
CA ILE A 252 6.43 19.50 -37.38
C ILE A 252 7.95 19.56 -37.16
N ALA A 253 8.70 18.74 -37.89
CA ALA A 253 10.16 18.71 -37.84
C ALA A 253 10.76 20.08 -38.19
N THR A 254 10.31 20.71 -39.27
CA THR A 254 10.73 22.06 -39.66
C THR A 254 10.36 23.10 -38.60
N SER A 255 9.10 23.12 -38.12
CA SER A 255 8.62 24.12 -37.15
C SER A 255 9.32 24.04 -35.80
N LEU A 256 9.70 22.84 -35.35
CA LEU A 256 10.35 22.63 -34.06
C LEU A 256 11.87 22.44 -34.14
N HIS A 257 12.46 22.58 -35.33
CA HIS A 257 13.88 22.35 -35.59
C HIS A 257 14.35 20.95 -35.13
N LEU A 258 13.51 19.94 -35.35
CA LEU A 258 13.78 18.53 -35.05
C LEU A 258 13.98 17.73 -36.34
N SER A 259 14.58 16.55 -36.23
CA SER A 259 14.52 15.58 -37.34
C SER A 259 13.16 14.91 -37.41
N VAL A 260 12.74 14.47 -38.60
CA VAL A 260 11.48 13.69 -38.78
C VAL A 260 11.46 12.46 -37.86
N LYS A 261 12.61 11.77 -37.73
CA LYS A 261 12.77 10.62 -36.85
C LYS A 261 12.59 10.97 -35.36
N ALA A 262 13.03 12.16 -34.95
CA ALA A 262 12.78 12.64 -33.59
C ALA A 262 11.29 12.93 -33.37
N VAL A 263 10.59 13.48 -34.37
CA VAL A 263 9.13 13.66 -34.30
C VAL A 263 8.41 12.31 -34.16
N GLU A 264 8.74 11.31 -34.97
CA GLU A 264 8.15 9.96 -34.89
C GLU A 264 8.38 9.29 -33.53
N ALA A 265 9.59 9.41 -32.99
CA ALA A 265 9.92 8.89 -31.67
C ALA A 265 9.10 9.60 -30.56
N ASN A 266 8.90 10.92 -30.68
CA ASN A 266 8.05 11.66 -29.75
C ASN A 266 6.56 11.31 -29.92
N LEU A 267 6.06 11.14 -31.14
CA LEU A 267 4.68 10.71 -31.40
C LEU A 267 4.40 9.34 -30.78
N THR A 268 5.34 8.39 -30.91
CA THR A 268 5.23 7.07 -30.25
C THR A 268 5.12 7.21 -28.72
N LYS A 269 5.86 8.15 -28.13
CA LYS A 269 5.76 8.46 -26.70
C LYS A 269 4.42 9.14 -26.36
N ILE A 270 3.97 10.09 -27.17
CA ILE A 270 2.71 10.81 -26.98
C ILE A 270 1.52 9.86 -27.06
N TYR A 271 1.46 8.98 -28.07
CA TYR A 271 0.44 7.93 -28.18
C TYR A 271 0.38 7.08 -26.91
N ARG A 272 1.54 6.59 -26.47
CA ARG A 272 1.64 5.84 -25.23
C ARG A 272 1.20 6.65 -24.00
N LYS A 273 1.52 7.95 -23.96
CA LYS A 273 1.19 8.87 -22.87
C LYS A 273 -0.24 9.37 -22.83
N THR A 274 -0.96 9.29 -23.95
CA THR A 274 -2.36 9.70 -24.09
C THR A 274 -3.30 8.50 -24.19
N GLY A 275 -2.75 7.29 -24.31
CA GLY A 275 -3.55 6.07 -24.51
C GLY A 275 -4.09 5.93 -25.93
N THR A 276 -3.67 6.77 -26.86
CA THR A 276 -4.09 6.74 -28.27
C THR A 276 -3.17 5.82 -29.08
N HIS A 277 -3.68 5.27 -30.17
CA HIS A 277 -2.97 4.30 -31.02
C HIS A 277 -2.55 4.89 -32.36
N ASN A 278 -3.16 5.99 -32.77
CA ASN A 278 -2.86 6.64 -34.04
C ASN A 278 -3.04 8.16 -33.96
N ARG A 279 -2.62 8.82 -35.04
CA ARG A 279 -2.64 10.27 -35.17
C ARG A 279 -4.04 10.88 -35.09
N VAL A 280 -5.05 10.15 -35.58
CA VAL A 280 -6.45 10.62 -35.62
C VAL A 280 -7.04 10.57 -34.22
N GLU A 281 -6.84 9.45 -33.51
CA GLU A 281 -7.23 9.30 -32.11
C GLU A 281 -6.54 10.34 -31.22
N LEU A 282 -5.26 10.64 -31.47
CA LEU A 282 -4.56 11.72 -30.76
C LEU A 282 -5.19 13.09 -31.01
N ALA A 283 -5.58 13.40 -32.25
CA ALA A 283 -6.23 14.68 -32.56
C ALA A 283 -7.60 14.79 -31.85
N GLN A 284 -8.41 13.73 -31.90
CA GLN A 284 -9.72 13.66 -31.23
C GLN A 284 -9.60 13.81 -29.72
N HIS A 285 -8.63 13.13 -29.11
CA HIS A 285 -8.37 13.21 -27.66
C HIS A 285 -7.95 14.61 -27.17
N LEU A 286 -7.45 15.48 -28.06
CA LEU A 286 -7.05 16.85 -27.72
C LEU A 286 -8.17 17.88 -27.94
N ASP A 287 -9.27 17.47 -28.57
CA ASP A 287 -10.46 18.30 -28.82
C ASP A 287 -11.55 18.10 -27.75
N GLU A 288 -11.42 17.07 -26.91
CA GLU A 288 -12.23 16.80 -25.68
C GLU A 288 -11.73 17.60 -24.47
#